data_AF-W9L437-F1
#
_entry.id   AF-W9L437-F1
#
_cell.length_a   1.000
_cell.length_b   1.000
_cell.length_c   1.000
_cell.angle_alpha   90.00
_cell.angle_beta   90.00
_cell.angle_gamma   90.00
#
_symmetry.space_group_name_H-M   'P 1'
#
loop_
_entity.id
_entity.type
_entity.pdbx_description
1 polymer ?
#
loop_
_entity_poly.entity_id
_entity_poly.type
_entity_poly.pdbx_seq_one_letter_code
_entity_poly.pdbx_strand_id
1 'polypeptide(L)'
;MSLIRPTCMSDGDLEACYTLVEETSGEDYRTSSLGWHPATKKKEMRSPDLRYILVKDSKDHIKGFASFMPTFENHEPVVYCYEIHLKPELQGTGLGKKLMGYFTDVAENIPSVEKAMLTCFVRNKSALKFYEKLGFSKDDYSPRERKLRGGKVVIPDYVILSRQTTSKRVEASRAHEPGLR
;
A
#
# COMPACT_ATOMS: atom_id res chain seq x y z
N MET A 1 19.12 3.66 -2.23
CA MET A 1 17.70 4.07 -2.38
C MET A 1 17.40 5.02 -1.24
N SER A 2 16.93 6.23 -1.55
CA SER A 2 16.58 7.26 -0.57
C SER A 2 15.07 7.49 -0.56
N LEU A 3 14.56 8.01 0.56
CA LEU A 3 13.17 8.40 0.72
C LEU A 3 13.02 9.88 0.36
N ILE A 4 12.20 10.22 -0.63
CA ILE A 4 12.08 11.59 -1.16
C ILE A 4 10.64 12.10 -1.11
N ARG A 5 10.47 13.43 -1.03
CA ARG A 5 9.16 14.08 -1.12
C ARG A 5 8.77 14.33 -2.58
N PRO A 6 7.48 14.42 -2.93
CA PRO A 6 7.05 14.77 -4.29
C PRO A 6 7.61 16.12 -4.76
N THR A 7 7.76 17.09 -3.87
CA THR A 7 8.34 18.40 -4.18
C THR A 7 9.83 18.36 -4.51
N CYS A 8 10.52 17.26 -4.21
CA CYS A 8 11.92 17.02 -4.57
C CYS A 8 12.07 16.15 -5.82
N MET A 9 10.98 15.72 -6.44
CA MET A 9 10.98 14.97 -7.69
C MET A 9 10.86 15.92 -8.87
N SER A 10 11.50 15.57 -9.99
CA SER A 10 11.22 16.26 -11.25
C SER A 10 9.79 15.93 -11.72
N ASP A 11 9.18 16.82 -12.51
CA ASP A 11 7.89 16.52 -13.13
C ASP A 11 7.96 15.29 -14.05
N GLY A 12 9.11 15.05 -14.67
CA GLY A 12 9.36 13.83 -15.45
C GLY A 12 9.37 12.55 -14.62
N ASP A 13 9.94 12.58 -13.41
CA ASP A 13 9.90 11.43 -12.49
C ASP A 13 8.47 11.13 -12.03
N LEU A 14 7.70 12.17 -11.67
CA LEU A 14 6.31 12.02 -11.25
C LEU A 14 5.44 11.49 -12.39
N GLU A 15 5.64 11.99 -13.61
CA GLU A 15 4.91 11.49 -14.78
C GLU A 15 5.28 10.04 -15.08
N ALA A 16 6.56 9.66 -15.00
CA ALA A 16 6.99 8.27 -15.19
C ALA A 16 6.39 7.32 -14.14
N CYS A 17 6.27 7.77 -12.88
CA CYS A 17 5.56 7.03 -11.84
C CYS A 17 4.07 6.89 -12.19
N TYR A 18 3.42 7.97 -12.63
CA TYR A 18 2.00 7.95 -13.01
C TYR A 18 1.75 6.98 -14.17
N THR A 19 2.58 7.03 -15.22
CA THR A 19 2.51 6.09 -16.35
C THR A 19 2.64 4.65 -15.86
N LEU A 20 3.53 4.38 -14.91
CA LEU A 20 3.69 3.03 -14.38
C LEU A 20 2.46 2.56 -13.59
N VAL A 21 1.77 3.44 -12.85
CA VAL A 21 0.47 3.10 -12.21
C VAL A 21 -0.57 2.74 -13.26
N GLU A 22 -0.67 3.54 -14.32
CA GLU A 22 -1.62 3.31 -15.41
C GLU A 22 -1.38 1.98 -16.13
N GLU A 23 -0.12 1.66 -16.43
CA GLU A 23 0.27 0.42 -17.09
C GLU A 23 -0.02 -0.83 -16.24
N THR A 24 0.22 -0.76 -14.94
CA THR A 24 0.20 -1.94 -14.06
C THR A 24 -1.14 -2.15 -13.36
N SER A 25 -1.88 -1.07 -13.09
CA SER A 25 -3.10 -1.09 -12.28
C SER A 25 -4.26 -0.34 -12.92
N GLY A 26 -4.07 0.36 -14.04
CA GLY A 26 -5.12 1.16 -14.68
C GLY A 26 -6.38 0.35 -15.01
N GLU A 27 -6.21 -0.91 -15.43
CA GLU A 27 -7.36 -1.79 -15.71
C GLU A 27 -8.10 -2.25 -14.46
N ASP A 28 -7.39 -2.53 -13.37
CA ASP A 28 -8.02 -2.84 -12.09
C ASP A 28 -8.80 -1.64 -11.55
N TYR A 29 -8.28 -0.41 -11.69
CA TYR A 29 -9.03 0.80 -11.38
C TYR A 29 -10.30 0.94 -12.23
N ARG A 30 -10.19 0.84 -13.56
CA ARG A 30 -11.33 1.00 -14.49
C ARG A 30 -12.46 0.00 -14.26
N THR A 31 -12.10 -1.22 -13.85
CA THR A 31 -13.07 -2.30 -13.61
C THR A 31 -13.57 -2.36 -12.16
N SER A 32 -13.04 -1.50 -11.29
CA SER A 32 -13.47 -1.36 -9.90
C SER A 32 -14.44 -0.19 -9.71
N SER A 33 -15.11 -0.20 -8.58
CA SER A 33 -15.94 0.86 -8.02
C SER A 33 -15.16 2.13 -7.67
N LEU A 34 -13.83 2.08 -7.58
CA LEU A 34 -12.98 3.26 -7.39
C LEU A 34 -12.83 4.10 -8.67
N GLY A 35 -12.88 3.45 -9.84
CA GLY A 35 -12.71 4.10 -11.14
C GLY A 35 -11.28 4.59 -11.41
N TRP A 36 -11.00 4.95 -12.67
CA TRP A 36 -9.74 5.58 -13.08
C TRP A 36 -9.95 7.07 -13.34
N HIS A 37 -9.36 7.92 -12.49
CA HIS A 37 -9.49 9.37 -12.54
C HIS A 37 -8.10 10.04 -12.63
N PRO A 38 -7.57 10.27 -13.85
CA PRO A 38 -6.20 10.75 -14.06
C PRO A 38 -5.83 12.02 -13.28
N ALA A 39 -6.69 13.04 -13.35
CA ALA A 39 -6.45 14.30 -12.65
C ALA A 39 -6.40 14.13 -11.12
N THR A 40 -7.32 13.33 -10.57
CA THR A 40 -7.35 13.01 -9.14
C THR A 40 -6.13 12.22 -8.73
N LYS A 41 -5.73 11.20 -9.50
CA LYS A 41 -4.54 10.38 -9.23
C LYS A 41 -3.26 11.21 -9.29
N LYS A 42 -3.09 12.07 -10.30
CA LYS A 42 -1.93 12.98 -10.38
C LYS A 42 -1.88 13.96 -9.21
N LYS A 43 -3.03 14.45 -8.75
CA LYS A 43 -3.12 15.31 -7.56
C LYS A 43 -2.75 14.54 -6.28
N GLU A 44 -3.27 13.33 -6.12
CA GLU A 44 -2.96 12.42 -5.00
C GLU A 44 -1.45 12.16 -4.91
N MET A 45 -0.81 11.82 -6.04
CA MET A 45 0.64 11.56 -6.13
C MET A 45 1.52 12.76 -5.77
N ARG A 46 0.94 13.96 -5.71
CA ARG A 46 1.63 15.20 -5.29
C ARG A 46 1.33 15.60 -3.85
N SER A 47 0.63 14.75 -3.08
CA SER A 47 0.35 15.01 -1.67
C SER A 47 1.64 15.27 -0.87
N PRO A 48 1.72 16.35 -0.07
CA PRO A 48 2.97 16.79 0.58
C PRO A 48 3.54 15.77 1.58
N ASP A 49 2.68 14.92 2.13
CA ASP A 49 3.06 13.91 3.12
C ASP A 49 3.52 12.60 2.51
N LEU A 50 3.26 12.37 1.22
CA LEU A 50 3.79 11.22 0.52
C LEU A 50 5.31 11.22 0.55
N ARG A 51 5.84 10.01 0.61
CA ARG A 51 7.26 9.71 0.52
C ARG A 51 7.46 8.63 -0.52
N TYR A 52 8.43 8.83 -1.40
CA TYR A 52 8.71 7.95 -2.53
C TYR A 52 10.05 7.25 -2.35
N ILE A 53 10.10 5.98 -2.73
CA ILE A 53 11.34 5.25 -3.02
C ILE A 53 11.35 5.00 -4.52
N LEU A 54 12.31 5.57 -5.23
CA LEU A 54 12.45 5.41 -6.68
C LEU A 54 13.47 4.32 -7.01
N VAL A 55 13.16 3.52 -8.02
CA VAL A 55 14.08 2.56 -8.64
C VAL A 55 14.40 3.07 -10.04
N LYS A 56 15.66 3.44 -10.26
CA LYS A 56 16.16 3.94 -11.55
C LYS A 56 17.20 3.00 -12.16
N ASP A 57 17.25 2.95 -13.49
CA ASP A 57 18.33 2.29 -14.21
C ASP A 57 19.58 3.17 -14.32
N SER A 58 20.64 2.67 -14.98
CA SER A 58 21.89 3.43 -15.16
C SER A 58 21.76 4.67 -16.04
N LYS A 59 20.62 4.87 -16.70
CA LYS A 59 20.28 6.01 -17.55
C LYS A 59 19.28 6.96 -16.87
N ASP A 60 19.07 6.79 -15.56
CA ASP A 60 18.15 7.58 -14.74
C ASP A 60 16.65 7.38 -15.07
N HIS A 61 16.27 6.33 -15.82
CA HIS A 61 14.86 6.04 -16.08
C HIS A 61 14.20 5.33 -14.91
N ILE A 62 12.99 5.75 -14.54
CA ILE A 62 12.16 5.06 -13.54
C ILE A 62 11.77 3.68 -14.04
N LYS A 63 12.16 2.64 -13.30
CA LYS A 63 11.80 1.24 -13.52
C LYS A 63 10.86 0.69 -12.45
N GLY A 64 10.63 1.45 -11.39
CA GLY A 64 9.73 1.09 -10.32
C GLY A 64 9.73 2.13 -9.21
N PHE A 65 8.72 2.07 -8.35
CA PHE A 65 8.67 2.91 -7.17
C PHE A 65 7.75 2.30 -6.10
N ALA A 66 7.86 2.82 -4.89
CA ALA A 66 6.84 2.70 -3.86
C ALA A 66 6.55 4.09 -3.28
N SER A 67 5.30 4.37 -2.94
CA SER A 67 4.89 5.59 -2.25
C SER A 67 4.05 5.27 -1.00
N PHE A 68 4.38 5.93 0.10
CA PHE A 68 3.70 5.74 1.38
C PHE A 68 3.77 6.99 2.25
N MET A 69 2.89 7.09 3.24
CA MET A 69 2.96 8.14 4.26
C MET A 69 2.37 7.70 5.60
N PRO A 70 2.85 8.28 6.72
CA PRO A 70 2.13 8.23 7.99
C PRO A 70 0.77 8.95 7.85
N THR A 71 -0.29 8.34 8.36
CA THR A 71 -1.65 8.91 8.36
C THR A 71 -2.47 8.30 9.52
N PHE A 72 -3.71 8.75 9.68
CA PHE A 72 -4.69 8.14 10.58
C PHE A 72 -5.80 7.49 9.76
N GLU A 73 -5.98 6.19 9.93
CA GLU A 73 -7.08 5.43 9.32
C GLU A 73 -7.98 4.90 10.44
N ASN A 74 -9.27 5.24 10.41
CA ASN A 74 -10.25 4.84 11.43
C ASN A 74 -9.78 5.09 12.89
N HIS A 75 -9.13 6.23 13.11
CA HIS A 75 -8.54 6.64 14.40
C HIS A 75 -7.28 5.88 14.84
N GLU A 76 -6.71 5.03 13.99
CA GLU A 76 -5.44 4.34 14.24
C GLU A 76 -4.31 5.02 13.45
N PRO A 77 -3.19 5.36 14.10
CA PRO A 77 -2.00 5.85 13.41
C PRO A 77 -1.34 4.71 12.62
N VAL A 78 -1.21 4.89 11.32
CA VAL A 78 -0.66 3.89 10.38
C VAL A 78 0.40 4.50 9.47
N VAL A 79 1.22 3.66 8.86
CA VAL A 79 1.88 4.04 7.59
C VAL A 79 1.15 3.35 6.46
N TYR A 80 0.60 4.13 5.54
CA TYR A 80 -0.20 3.63 4.43
C TYR A 80 0.62 3.59 3.14
N CYS A 81 0.69 2.43 2.50
CA CYS A 81 1.27 2.27 1.16
C CYS A 81 0.21 2.58 0.11
N TYR A 82 0.42 3.66 -0.62
CA TYR A 82 -0.46 4.13 -1.68
C TYR A 82 -0.20 3.38 -2.99
N GLU A 83 1.05 3.27 -3.39
CA GLU A 83 1.43 2.62 -4.63
C GLU A 83 2.72 1.82 -4.45
N ILE A 84 2.81 0.67 -5.10
CA ILE A 84 4.06 -0.08 -5.29
C ILE A 84 4.03 -0.75 -6.65
N HIS A 85 4.93 -0.32 -7.53
CA HIS A 85 4.96 -0.78 -8.91
C HIS A 85 6.37 -1.06 -9.39
N LEU A 86 6.52 -2.13 -10.14
CA LEU A 86 7.76 -2.52 -10.79
C LEU A 86 7.47 -2.86 -12.25
N LYS A 87 8.31 -2.37 -13.15
CA LYS A 87 8.32 -2.83 -14.55
C LYS A 87 8.51 -4.36 -14.60
N PRO A 88 7.93 -5.06 -15.59
CA PRO A 88 7.95 -6.52 -15.66
C PRO A 88 9.36 -7.14 -15.51
N GLU A 89 10.39 -6.51 -16.08
CA GLU A 89 11.78 -6.98 -16.01
C GLU A 89 12.37 -6.99 -14.59
N LEU A 90 11.75 -6.28 -13.64
CA LEU A 90 12.17 -6.26 -12.23
C LEU A 90 11.33 -7.15 -11.32
N GLN A 91 10.27 -7.76 -11.83
CA GLN A 91 9.41 -8.66 -11.04
C GLN A 91 10.10 -10.01 -10.82
N GLY A 92 9.80 -10.69 -9.72
CA GLY A 92 10.44 -11.97 -9.37
C GLY A 92 11.90 -11.87 -8.90
N THR A 93 12.53 -10.69 -8.96
CA THR A 93 13.93 -10.47 -8.54
C THR A 93 14.11 -10.33 -7.02
N GLY A 94 13.01 -10.28 -6.26
CA GLY A 94 13.01 -9.95 -4.83
C GLY A 94 12.96 -8.44 -4.54
N LEU A 95 13.02 -7.58 -5.56
CA LEU A 95 12.99 -6.13 -5.36
C LEU A 95 11.70 -5.63 -4.70
N GLY A 96 10.54 -6.18 -5.05
CA GLY A 96 9.27 -5.82 -4.41
C GLY A 96 9.28 -6.11 -2.91
N LYS A 97 9.86 -7.25 -2.51
CA LYS A 97 10.05 -7.60 -1.09
C LYS A 97 10.96 -6.59 -0.39
N LYS A 98 12.02 -6.13 -1.05
CA LYS A 98 12.92 -5.11 -0.51
C LYS A 98 12.24 -3.76 -0.31
N LEU A 99 11.44 -3.31 -1.28
CA LEU A 99 10.64 -2.07 -1.17
C LEU A 99 9.63 -2.16 -0.03
N MET A 100 8.91 -3.28 0.07
CA MET A 100 7.99 -3.52 1.18
C MET A 100 8.72 -3.60 2.53
N GLY A 101 9.94 -4.13 2.56
CA GLY A 101 10.81 -4.11 3.74
C GLY A 101 11.01 -2.68 4.24
N TYR A 102 11.48 -1.77 3.39
CA TYR A 102 11.65 -0.35 3.74
C TYR A 102 10.35 0.31 4.21
N PHE A 103 9.24 0.06 3.52
CA PHE A 103 7.92 0.56 3.94
C PHE A 103 7.58 0.09 5.36
N THR A 104 7.76 -1.20 5.64
CA THR A 104 7.44 -1.72 6.97
C THR A 104 8.44 -1.31 8.04
N ASP A 105 9.72 -1.16 7.70
CA ASP A 105 10.73 -0.63 8.62
C ASP A 105 10.36 0.80 9.06
N VAL A 106 9.85 1.63 8.15
CA VAL A 106 9.32 2.96 8.51
C VAL A 106 8.18 2.84 9.50
N ALA A 107 7.24 1.90 9.31
CA ALA A 107 6.14 1.69 10.25
C ALA A 107 6.64 1.22 11.64
N GLU A 108 7.59 0.30 11.70
CA GLU A 108 8.17 -0.20 12.96
C GLU A 108 8.96 0.87 13.73
N ASN A 109 9.52 1.86 13.03
CA ASN A 109 10.38 2.88 13.64
C ASN A 109 9.67 4.19 14.00
N ILE A 110 8.36 4.31 13.74
CA ILE A 110 7.55 5.44 14.24
C ILE A 110 6.81 4.95 15.49
N PRO A 111 7.18 5.42 16.70
CA PRO A 111 6.67 4.85 17.95
C PRO A 111 5.14 4.85 18.10
N SER A 112 4.47 5.84 17.51
CA SER A 112 3.02 5.94 17.57
C SER A 112 2.31 5.04 16.55
N VAL A 113 2.99 4.50 15.53
CA VAL A 113 2.36 3.73 14.46
C VAL A 113 2.04 2.31 14.93
N GLU A 114 0.80 1.91 14.71
CA GLU A 114 0.28 0.61 15.14
C GLU A 114 0.36 -0.46 14.05
N LYS A 115 0.29 -0.05 12.79
CA LYS A 115 0.34 -0.97 11.65
C LYS A 115 0.80 -0.31 10.35
N ALA A 116 1.39 -1.14 9.50
CA ALA A 116 1.55 -0.88 8.07
C ALA A 116 0.27 -1.30 7.35
N MET A 117 -0.27 -0.48 6.46
CA MET A 117 -1.57 -0.71 5.80
C MET A 117 -1.49 -0.45 4.30
N LEU A 118 -2.31 -1.14 3.51
CA LEU A 118 -2.46 -0.92 2.06
C LEU A 118 -3.83 -1.37 1.56
N THR A 119 -4.25 -0.87 0.40
CA THR A 119 -5.39 -1.41 -0.35
C THR A 119 -4.90 -2.26 -1.51
N CYS A 120 -5.56 -3.39 -1.76
CA CYS A 120 -5.29 -4.24 -2.91
C CYS A 120 -6.60 -4.63 -3.60
N PHE A 121 -6.64 -4.52 -4.93
CA PHE A 121 -7.77 -5.02 -5.71
C PHE A 121 -7.91 -6.54 -5.56
N VAL A 122 -9.15 -7.02 -5.40
CA VAL A 122 -9.47 -8.44 -5.27
C VAL A 122 -9.09 -9.22 -6.53
N ARG A 123 -9.13 -8.57 -7.70
CA ARG A 123 -8.70 -9.17 -8.98
C ARG A 123 -7.19 -9.40 -9.06
N ASN A 124 -6.39 -8.60 -8.36
CA ASN A 124 -4.93 -8.71 -8.37
C ASN A 124 -4.46 -9.84 -7.44
N LYS A 125 -4.75 -11.09 -7.83
CA LYS A 125 -4.43 -12.30 -7.06
C LYS A 125 -2.92 -12.47 -6.83
N SER A 126 -2.09 -11.96 -7.74
CA SER A 126 -0.64 -12.01 -7.59
C SER A 126 -0.18 -11.12 -6.43
N ALA A 127 -0.65 -9.87 -6.39
CA ALA A 127 -0.33 -8.94 -5.31
C ALA A 127 -0.86 -9.42 -3.95
N LEU A 128 -2.09 -9.95 -3.88
CA LEU A 128 -2.63 -10.52 -2.63
C LEU A 128 -1.72 -11.61 -2.06
N LYS A 129 -1.35 -12.61 -2.87
CA LYS A 129 -0.44 -13.68 -2.47
C LYS A 129 0.94 -13.15 -2.06
N PHE A 130 1.41 -12.10 -2.74
CA PHE A 130 2.66 -11.44 -2.40
C PHE A 130 2.59 -10.78 -1.02
N TYR A 131 1.54 -10.02 -0.72
CA TYR A 131 1.35 -9.37 0.58
C TYR A 131 1.14 -10.36 1.73
N GLU A 132 0.35 -11.42 1.50
CA GLU A 132 0.16 -12.52 2.47
C GLU A 132 1.49 -13.15 2.88
N LYS A 133 2.38 -13.44 1.92
CA LYS A 133 3.74 -13.96 2.18
C LYS A 133 4.62 -12.99 2.97
N LEU A 134 4.30 -11.70 2.99
CA LEU A 134 5.01 -10.68 3.77
C LEU A 134 4.38 -10.43 5.15
N GLY A 135 3.38 -11.25 5.53
CA GLY A 135 2.72 -11.20 6.82
C GLY A 135 1.60 -10.16 6.91
N PHE A 136 1.09 -9.68 5.77
CA PHE A 136 -0.13 -8.89 5.74
C PHE A 136 -1.35 -9.80 5.75
N SER A 137 -2.39 -9.40 6.47
CA SER A 137 -3.68 -10.07 6.49
C SER A 137 -4.79 -9.06 6.23
N LYS A 138 -6.01 -9.56 5.95
CA LYS A 138 -7.18 -8.69 5.81
C LYS A 138 -7.37 -7.89 7.10
N ASP A 139 -7.45 -6.58 6.96
CA ASP A 139 -7.68 -5.66 8.08
C ASP A 139 -9.16 -5.66 8.50
N ASP A 140 -9.43 -5.38 9.77
CA ASP A 140 -10.79 -5.35 10.31
C ASP A 140 -11.68 -4.30 9.62
N TYR A 141 -11.07 -3.22 9.13
CA TYR A 141 -11.73 -2.15 8.38
C TYR A 141 -11.87 -2.45 6.88
N SER A 142 -11.37 -3.59 6.41
CA SER A 142 -11.59 -3.99 5.02
C SER A 142 -13.09 -4.16 4.74
N PRO A 143 -13.57 -3.69 3.58
CA PRO A 143 -14.96 -3.90 3.18
C PRO A 143 -15.37 -5.36 3.27
N ARG A 144 -16.60 -5.57 3.76
CA ARG A 144 -17.24 -6.89 3.89
C ARG A 144 -18.35 -7.02 2.86
N GLU A 145 -18.66 -8.26 2.53
CA GLU A 145 -19.82 -8.57 1.71
C GLU A 145 -21.09 -8.08 2.40
N ARG A 146 -21.97 -7.43 1.65
CA ARG A 146 -23.22 -6.86 2.16
C ARG A 146 -24.40 -7.45 1.40
N LYS A 147 -25.36 -8.02 2.13
CA LYS A 147 -26.66 -8.43 1.59
C LYS A 147 -27.61 -7.23 1.66
N LEU A 148 -28.06 -6.75 0.51
CA LEU A 148 -29.03 -5.67 0.42
C LEU A 148 -30.46 -6.20 0.59
N ARG A 149 -31.40 -5.29 0.91
CA ARG A 149 -32.83 -5.60 0.87
C ARG A 149 -33.20 -6.03 -0.55
N GLY A 150 -33.82 -7.20 -0.70
CA GLY A 150 -34.12 -7.81 -2.01
C GLY A 150 -33.12 -8.89 -2.47
N GLY A 151 -32.20 -9.34 -1.61
CA GLY A 151 -31.36 -10.52 -1.87
C GLY A 151 -30.11 -10.27 -2.71
N LYS A 152 -29.90 -9.06 -3.23
CA LYS A 152 -28.67 -8.67 -3.95
C LYS A 152 -27.47 -8.70 -3.00
N VAL A 153 -26.43 -9.43 -3.37
CA VAL A 153 -25.14 -9.47 -2.65
C VAL A 153 -24.17 -8.51 -3.31
N VAL A 154 -23.56 -7.61 -2.53
CA VAL A 154 -22.49 -6.72 -2.97
C VAL A 154 -21.16 -7.28 -2.47
N ILE A 155 -20.31 -7.69 -3.40
CA ILE A 155 -18.96 -8.20 -3.13
C ILE A 155 -17.98 -7.05 -3.35
N PRO A 156 -17.09 -6.75 -2.38
CA PRO A 156 -16.04 -5.76 -2.56
C PRO A 156 -15.07 -6.16 -3.67
N ASP A 157 -14.64 -5.18 -4.46
CA ASP A 157 -13.64 -5.33 -5.52
C ASP A 157 -12.21 -4.98 -5.07
N TYR A 158 -12.06 -4.48 -3.85
CA TYR A 158 -10.78 -4.32 -3.15
C TYR A 158 -10.87 -4.81 -1.70
N VAL A 159 -9.71 -5.06 -1.10
CA VAL A 159 -9.52 -5.36 0.31
C VAL A 159 -8.49 -4.42 0.91
N ILE A 160 -8.65 -4.11 2.18
CA ILE A 160 -7.63 -3.44 2.97
C ILE A 160 -6.83 -4.53 3.68
N LEU A 161 -5.51 -4.48 3.53
CA LEU A 161 -4.58 -5.38 4.19
C LEU A 161 -3.74 -4.59 5.18
N SER A 162 -3.41 -5.21 6.31
CA SER A 162 -2.52 -4.61 7.29
C SER A 162 -1.59 -5.62 7.93
N ARG A 163 -0.52 -5.08 8.51
CA ARG A 163 0.47 -5.80 9.29
C ARG A 163 0.83 -4.96 10.52
N GLN A 164 0.49 -5.46 11.70
CA GLN A 164 0.78 -4.78 12.97
C GLN A 164 2.29 -4.60 13.20
N THR A 165 2.67 -3.50 13.83
CA THR A 165 4.04 -3.30 14.32
C THR A 165 4.35 -4.26 15.46
N THR A 166 5.63 -4.52 15.69
CA THR A 166 6.11 -5.43 16.75
C THR A 166 5.60 -4.98 18.11
N SER A 167 5.68 -3.68 18.39
CA SER A 167 5.18 -3.08 19.64
C SER A 167 3.70 -3.42 19.88
N LYS A 168 2.85 -3.29 18.86
CA LYS A 168 1.43 -3.64 19.00
C LYS A 168 1.15 -5.12 19.17
N ARG A 169 1.92 -6.00 18.52
CA ARG A 169 1.77 -7.44 18.74
C ARG A 169 2.10 -7.84 20.18
N VAL A 170 3.11 -7.22 20.77
CA VAL A 170 3.50 -7.47 22.19
C VAL A 170 2.44 -6.95 23.15
N GLU A 171 1.84 -5.78 22.89
CA GLU A 171 0.73 -5.28 23.71
C GLU A 171 -0.50 -6.19 23.62
N ALA A 172 -0.86 -6.64 22.42
CA ALA A 172 -1.99 -7.53 22.20
C ALA A 172 -1.80 -8.90 22.89
N SER A 173 -0.59 -9.47 22.86
CA SER A 173 -0.31 -10.74 23.54
C SER A 173 -0.39 -10.62 25.06
N ARG A 174 0.11 -9.52 25.65
CA ARG A 174 -0.02 -9.23 27.08
C ARG A 174 -1.46 -9.03 27.53
N ALA A 175 -2.30 -8.43 26.70
CA ALA A 175 -3.72 -8.24 26.99
C ALA A 175 -4.52 -9.56 26.95
N HIS A 176 -4.00 -10.61 26.29
CA HIS A 176 -4.65 -11.91 26.13
C HIS A 176 -4.19 -12.97 27.15
N GLU A 177 -3.26 -12.65 28.05
CA GLU A 177 -2.96 -13.50 29.21
C GLU A 177 -3.95 -13.16 30.35
N PRO A 178 -4.99 -13.98 30.61
CA PRO A 178 -5.79 -13.81 31.80
C PRO A 178 -4.88 -14.02 33.00
N GLY A 179 -4.77 -12.99 33.86
CA GLY A 179 -3.92 -13.04 35.04
C GLY A 179 -4.20 -14.30 35.85
N LEU A 180 -3.19 -15.17 35.95
CA LEU A 180 -3.16 -16.25 36.92
C LEU A 180 -3.03 -15.58 38.29
N ARG A 181 -4.17 -15.34 38.94
CA ARG A 181 -4.26 -15.10 40.38
C ARG A 181 -4.54 -16.41 41.08
#